data_AF-A0AAD0M6M6-F1
#
_entry.id   AF-A0AAD0M6M6-F1
#
_cell.length_a   1.000
_cell.length_b   1.000
_cell.length_c   1.000
_cell.angle_alpha   90.00
_cell.angle_beta   90.00
_cell.angle_gamma   90.00
#
_symmetry.space_group_name_H-M   'P 1'
#
loop_
_entity.id
_entity.type
_entity.pdbx_description
1 polymer ?
#
loop_
_entity_poly.entity_id
_entity_poly.type
_entity_poly.pdbx_seq_one_letter_code
_entity_poly.pdbx_strand_id
1 'polypeptide(L)'
;MRQEHSRNTHCISGTGDASALMYNLSPACLFSRPGQYDAIEDRWLKLVTQDSTAFQSLEDTSEPLPYWKKDQYSHYAKDTNHVYYKHAKIEGAKPELFAVFFPFGTDDNWRKYEFSKSEDEVFVGGKPIGKIDLNQFTPLKPVRCPEHGLKTCAYVPDMESFFTAGNWGSGILGKLGNDLIFLREHGADYFQGMASPDMFMFVTSKKIYLYTHGTFYELAAGSPSSTRILVPMDVDYYENNI
;
A
#
# COMPACT_ATOMS: atom_id res chain seq x y z
N MET A 1 -3.40 -22.76 -1.76
CA MET A 1 -4.65 -22.90 -2.56
C MET A 1 -4.32 -22.41 -3.97
N ARG A 2 -4.78 -23.11 -5.01
CA ARG A 2 -4.60 -22.68 -6.40
C ARG A 2 -5.92 -22.07 -6.85
N GLN A 3 -5.94 -20.77 -7.11
CA GLN A 3 -7.12 -20.08 -7.61
C GLN A 3 -6.88 -19.77 -9.09
N GLU A 4 -7.78 -20.23 -9.95
CA GLU A 4 -7.68 -20.03 -11.39
C GLU A 4 -8.63 -18.89 -11.76
N HIS A 5 -8.10 -17.83 -12.37
CA HIS A 5 -8.89 -16.66 -12.76
C HIS A 5 -8.79 -16.43 -14.27
N SER A 6 -9.93 -16.23 -14.93
CA SER A 6 -9.95 -15.85 -16.35
C SER A 6 -9.78 -14.34 -16.48
N ARG A 7 -8.74 -13.87 -17.19
CA ARG A 7 -8.51 -12.42 -17.38
C ARG A 7 -9.59 -11.74 -18.23
N ASN A 8 -10.40 -12.50 -18.94
CA ASN A 8 -11.48 -12.01 -19.80
C ASN A 8 -12.85 -12.47 -19.27
N THR A 9 -13.88 -11.64 -19.46
CA THR A 9 -15.28 -12.08 -19.34
C THR A 9 -15.47 -13.36 -20.14
N HIS A 10 -16.01 -14.40 -19.51
CA HIS A 10 -16.17 -15.72 -20.11
C HIS A 10 -16.78 -15.60 -21.52
N CYS A 11 -16.02 -15.97 -22.55
CA CYS A 11 -16.60 -16.21 -23.87
C CYS A 11 -17.50 -17.43 -23.72
N ILE A 12 -18.82 -17.24 -23.73
CA ILE A 12 -19.79 -18.30 -23.49
C ILE A 12 -19.77 -19.24 -24.71
N SER A 13 -19.08 -20.37 -24.58
CA SER A 13 -19.19 -21.48 -25.52
C SER A 13 -20.19 -22.49 -24.96
N GLY A 14 -21.48 -22.24 -25.17
CA GLY A 14 -22.54 -23.11 -24.65
C GLY A 14 -23.84 -22.90 -25.40
N THR A 15 -24.33 -23.98 -25.99
CA THR A 15 -25.39 -24.07 -26.99
C THR A 15 -26.78 -23.64 -26.51
N GLY A 16 -27.46 -22.81 -27.30
CA GLY A 16 -28.92 -22.79 -27.36
C GLY A 16 -29.61 -21.59 -26.73
N ASP A 17 -29.35 -20.38 -27.22
CA ASP A 17 -30.39 -19.35 -27.42
C ASP A 17 -29.82 -18.18 -28.26
N ALA A 18 -30.62 -17.71 -29.23
CA ALA A 18 -30.19 -16.78 -30.28
C ALA A 18 -29.83 -15.35 -29.79
N SER A 19 -29.94 -15.08 -28.49
CA SER A 19 -29.53 -13.83 -27.85
C SER A 19 -28.03 -13.73 -27.55
N ALA A 20 -27.27 -14.82 -27.65
CA ALA A 20 -25.83 -14.86 -27.37
C ALA A 20 -24.93 -14.32 -28.51
N LEU A 21 -25.49 -13.91 -29.64
CA LEU A 21 -24.72 -13.56 -30.85
C LEU A 21 -23.99 -12.21 -30.77
N MET A 22 -24.34 -11.33 -29.82
CA MET A 22 -23.78 -9.96 -29.77
C MET A 22 -22.47 -9.84 -28.97
N TYR A 23 -22.10 -10.85 -28.16
CA TYR A 23 -20.90 -10.79 -27.30
C TYR A 23 -19.67 -11.53 -27.88
N ASN A 24 -19.80 -12.17 -29.05
CA ASN A 24 -18.76 -13.00 -29.65
C ASN A 24 -17.84 -12.29 -30.66
N LEU A 25 -18.00 -10.97 -30.86
CA LEU A 25 -17.27 -10.22 -31.89
C LEU A 25 -16.07 -9.43 -31.35
N SER A 26 -15.70 -9.59 -30.08
CA SER A 26 -14.45 -8.99 -29.59
C SER A 26 -13.24 -9.77 -30.12
N PRO A 27 -12.16 -9.11 -30.57
CA PRO A 27 -10.92 -9.78 -30.99
C PRO A 27 -10.33 -10.72 -29.93
N ALA A 28 -10.62 -10.47 -28.65
CA ALA A 28 -10.19 -11.30 -27.53
C ALA A 28 -10.85 -12.69 -27.52
N CYS A 29 -12.11 -12.83 -27.97
CA CYS A 29 -12.80 -14.13 -28.00
C CYS A 29 -12.47 -14.98 -29.25
N LEU A 30 -11.97 -14.37 -30.32
CA LEU A 30 -11.57 -15.07 -31.56
C LEU A 30 -10.36 -15.99 -31.38
N PHE A 31 -9.51 -15.72 -30.37
CA PHE A 31 -8.28 -16.48 -30.11
C PHE A 31 -8.28 -17.20 -28.76
N SER A 32 -9.32 -17.03 -27.93
CA SER A 32 -9.44 -17.74 -26.65
C SER A 32 -9.91 -19.18 -26.86
N ARG A 33 -9.22 -20.16 -26.28
CA ARG A 33 -9.70 -21.56 -26.25
C ARG A 33 -10.80 -21.71 -25.18
N PRO A 34 -11.85 -22.51 -25.41
CA PRO A 34 -12.81 -22.86 -24.37
C PRO A 34 -12.10 -23.45 -23.14
N GLY A 35 -12.33 -22.88 -21.97
CA GLY A 35 -11.68 -23.30 -20.71
C GLY A 35 -10.22 -22.85 -20.54
N GLN A 36 -9.77 -21.86 -21.30
CA GLN A 36 -8.41 -21.33 -21.15
C GLN A 36 -8.30 -20.40 -19.93
N TYR A 37 -7.50 -20.82 -18.95
CA TYR A 37 -7.05 -19.98 -17.84
C TYR A 37 -5.73 -19.32 -18.23
N ASP A 38 -5.77 -18.01 -18.51
CA ASP A 38 -4.58 -17.25 -18.92
C ASP A 38 -3.75 -16.72 -17.73
N ALA A 39 -4.24 -16.94 -16.50
CA ALA A 39 -3.52 -16.67 -15.27
C ALA A 39 -3.83 -17.75 -14.24
N ILE A 40 -2.81 -18.52 -13.88
CA ILE A 40 -2.82 -19.41 -12.72
C ILE A 40 -2.13 -18.65 -11.60
N GLU A 41 -2.87 -18.33 -10.54
CA GLU A 41 -2.30 -17.69 -9.36
C GLU A 41 -2.07 -18.76 -8.28
N ASP A 42 -0.81 -19.09 -8.05
CA ASP A 42 -0.42 -19.99 -6.97
C ASP A 42 -0.32 -19.19 -5.67
N ARG A 43 -1.34 -19.31 -4.81
CA ARG A 43 -1.34 -18.66 -3.48
C ARG A 43 -0.80 -19.60 -2.42
N TRP A 44 0.35 -19.24 -1.85
CA TRP A 44 1.05 -19.97 -0.78
C TRP A 44 0.55 -19.53 0.60
N LEU A 45 -0.72 -19.80 0.89
CA LEU A 45 -1.32 -19.52 2.20
C LEU A 45 -1.05 -20.74 3.11
N LYS A 46 -0.07 -20.63 4.03
CA LYS A 46 0.38 -21.74 4.90
C LYS A 46 -0.46 -21.96 6.16
N LEU A 47 -1.40 -21.06 6.47
CA LEU A 47 -2.21 -21.08 7.71
C LEU A 47 -3.72 -21.25 7.46
N VAL A 48 -4.11 -21.69 6.28
CA VAL A 48 -5.54 -21.88 5.95
C VAL A 48 -5.97 -23.26 6.45
N THR A 49 -6.95 -23.31 7.33
CA THR A 49 -7.59 -24.57 7.73
C THR A 49 -8.16 -25.23 6.49
N GLN A 50 -7.70 -26.45 6.17
CA GLN A 50 -7.95 -27.14 4.90
C GLN A 50 -9.44 -27.37 4.54
N ASP A 51 -10.38 -27.19 5.48
CA ASP A 51 -11.72 -27.79 5.39
C ASP A 51 -12.92 -26.83 5.54
N SER A 52 -12.80 -25.52 5.24
CA SER A 52 -13.95 -24.61 5.35
C SER A 52 -14.46 -24.07 4.01
N THR A 53 -15.71 -24.40 3.68
CA THR A 53 -16.49 -23.76 2.61
C THR A 53 -16.79 -22.28 2.87
N ALA A 54 -16.46 -21.77 4.07
CA ALA A 54 -16.63 -20.37 4.46
C ALA A 54 -15.43 -19.48 4.10
N PHE A 55 -14.42 -20.02 3.41
CA PHE A 55 -13.29 -19.24 2.92
C PHE A 55 -13.68 -18.46 1.65
N GLN A 56 -13.84 -17.15 1.79
CA GLN A 56 -14.15 -16.25 0.68
C GLN A 56 -12.91 -15.42 0.34
N SER A 57 -12.43 -15.53 -0.90
CA SER A 57 -11.59 -14.47 -1.47
C SER A 57 -12.42 -13.19 -1.47
N LEU A 58 -11.80 -12.05 -1.13
CA LEU A 58 -12.50 -10.75 -1.18
C LEU A 58 -12.73 -10.27 -2.62
N GLU A 59 -12.28 -11.02 -3.62
CA GLU A 59 -12.51 -10.71 -5.02
C GLU A 59 -13.93 -11.08 -5.46
N ASP A 60 -14.87 -10.15 -5.26
CA ASP A 60 -16.09 -10.06 -6.07
C ASP A 60 -16.65 -8.63 -6.04
N THR A 61 -15.82 -7.63 -6.38
CA THR A 61 -16.33 -6.28 -6.63
C THR A 61 -16.81 -6.19 -8.07
N SER A 62 -18.10 -5.92 -8.28
CA SER A 62 -18.72 -5.70 -9.61
C SER A 62 -18.13 -4.52 -10.38
N GLU A 63 -17.26 -3.73 -9.76
CA GLU A 63 -16.62 -2.56 -10.35
C GLU A 63 -15.30 -2.89 -11.06
N PRO A 64 -15.04 -2.29 -12.24
CA PRO A 64 -13.76 -2.45 -12.93
C PRO A 64 -12.64 -1.74 -12.16
N LEU A 65 -11.88 -2.49 -11.35
CA LEU A 65 -10.71 -1.99 -10.65
C LEU A 65 -9.42 -2.11 -11.50
N PRO A 66 -8.45 -1.18 -11.36
CA PRO A 66 -7.09 -1.33 -11.87
C PRO A 66 -6.43 -2.63 -11.37
N TYR A 67 -5.51 -3.19 -12.15
CA TYR A 67 -4.91 -4.50 -11.85
C TYR A 67 -4.27 -4.55 -10.45
N TRP A 68 -3.57 -3.49 -10.03
CA TRP A 68 -2.85 -3.48 -8.75
C TRP A 68 -3.81 -3.49 -7.55
N LYS A 69 -5.03 -2.95 -7.71
CA LYS A 69 -6.06 -3.05 -6.66
C LYS A 69 -6.58 -4.48 -6.52
N LYS A 70 -6.78 -5.17 -7.65
CA LYS A 70 -7.15 -6.59 -7.67
C LYS A 70 -6.05 -7.44 -7.03
N ASP A 71 -4.79 -7.17 -7.38
CA ASP A 71 -3.61 -7.80 -6.77
C ASP A 71 -3.58 -7.62 -5.24
N GLN A 72 -3.87 -6.41 -4.73
CA GLN A 72 -3.99 -6.20 -3.28
C GLN A 72 -5.14 -7.00 -2.66
N TYR A 73 -6.33 -7.07 -3.28
CA TYR A 73 -7.42 -7.93 -2.80
C TYR A 73 -7.01 -9.40 -2.72
N SER A 74 -6.23 -9.86 -3.70
CA SER A 74 -5.69 -11.22 -3.79
C SER A 74 -4.88 -11.63 -2.55
N HIS A 75 -4.22 -10.66 -1.90
CA HIS A 75 -3.42 -10.92 -0.71
C HIS A 75 -4.24 -11.15 0.56
N TYR A 76 -5.54 -10.88 0.55
CA TYR A 76 -6.39 -11.08 1.72
C TYR A 76 -7.29 -12.28 1.58
N ALA A 77 -7.60 -12.88 2.72
CA ALA A 77 -8.65 -13.86 2.82
C ALA A 77 -9.29 -13.90 4.20
N LYS A 78 -10.46 -14.50 4.32
CA LYS A 78 -11.13 -14.67 5.60
C LYS A 78 -11.87 -16.00 5.69
N ASP A 79 -12.00 -16.50 6.92
CA ASP A 79 -12.93 -17.55 7.29
C ASP A 79 -13.97 -16.97 8.29
N THR A 80 -14.80 -17.82 8.91
CA THR A 80 -15.83 -17.39 9.87
C THR A 80 -15.26 -16.70 11.12
N ASN A 81 -14.02 -16.97 11.48
CA ASN A 81 -13.38 -16.55 12.74
C ASN A 81 -12.20 -15.61 12.54
N HIS A 82 -11.53 -15.64 11.39
CA HIS A 82 -10.26 -14.97 11.18
C HIS A 82 -10.12 -14.32 9.81
N VAL A 83 -9.29 -13.29 9.78
CA VAL A 83 -8.81 -12.65 8.55
C VAL A 83 -7.30 -12.88 8.42
N TYR A 84 -6.85 -13.09 7.20
CA TYR A 84 -5.48 -13.36 6.85
C TYR A 84 -5.00 -12.35 5.82
N TYR A 85 -3.75 -11.92 5.99
CA TYR A 85 -2.98 -11.17 5.01
C TYR A 85 -1.77 -12.01 4.61
N LYS A 86 -1.70 -12.36 3.32
CA LYS A 86 -0.74 -13.32 2.78
C LYS A 86 -0.76 -14.60 3.64
N HIS A 87 0.36 -14.95 4.24
CA HIS A 87 0.50 -16.18 5.02
C HIS A 87 0.20 -16.01 6.51
N ALA A 88 -0.22 -14.82 6.97
CA ALA A 88 -0.35 -14.49 8.39
C ALA A 88 -1.77 -14.09 8.77
N LYS A 89 -2.22 -14.51 9.96
CA LYS A 89 -3.45 -14.00 10.57
C LYS A 89 -3.28 -12.52 10.94
N ILE A 90 -4.29 -11.72 10.69
CA ILE A 90 -4.39 -10.33 11.17
C ILE A 90 -5.00 -10.38 12.57
N GLU A 91 -4.19 -10.10 13.58
CA GLU A 91 -4.68 -10.06 14.97
C GLU A 91 -5.64 -8.89 15.19
N GLY A 92 -6.77 -9.16 15.87
CA GLY A 92 -7.79 -8.16 16.16
C GLY A 92 -8.80 -7.88 15.04
N ALA A 93 -8.60 -8.42 13.83
CA ALA A 93 -9.56 -8.24 12.73
C ALA A 93 -10.78 -9.16 12.87
N LYS A 94 -11.97 -8.57 12.74
CA LYS A 94 -13.28 -9.25 12.73
C LYS A 94 -13.71 -9.52 11.28
N PRO A 95 -13.85 -10.79 10.84
CA PRO A 95 -14.18 -11.14 9.45
C PRO A 95 -15.44 -10.48 8.88
N GLU A 96 -16.44 -10.26 9.73
CA GLU A 96 -17.74 -9.70 9.40
C GLU A 96 -17.70 -8.18 9.18
N LEU A 97 -16.68 -7.50 9.72
CA LEU A 97 -16.48 -6.04 9.59
C LEU A 97 -15.22 -5.68 8.79
N PHE A 98 -14.53 -6.68 8.25
CA PHE A 98 -13.29 -6.49 7.52
C PHE A 98 -13.52 -5.99 6.09
N ALA A 99 -12.79 -4.94 5.71
CA ALA A 99 -12.79 -4.39 4.36
C ALA A 99 -11.40 -3.94 3.93
N VAL A 100 -11.05 -4.22 2.67
CA VAL A 100 -9.91 -3.60 1.97
C VAL A 100 -10.40 -2.28 1.37
N PHE A 101 -9.58 -1.23 1.41
CA PHE A 101 -9.95 0.08 0.88
C PHE A 101 -8.74 0.83 0.31
N PHE A 102 -8.98 1.89 -0.45
CA PHE A 102 -7.94 2.62 -1.20
C PHE A 102 -8.03 4.12 -0.89
N PRO A 103 -7.40 4.61 0.19
CA PRO A 103 -7.55 5.99 0.65
C PRO A 103 -6.95 7.04 -0.30
N PHE A 104 -6.03 6.63 -1.20
CA PHE A 104 -5.25 7.57 -2.02
C PHE A 104 -5.56 7.49 -3.53
N GLY A 105 -6.82 7.24 -3.89
CA GLY A 105 -7.26 7.29 -5.28
C GLY A 105 -6.83 6.09 -6.13
N THR A 106 -6.48 6.32 -7.39
CA THR A 106 -6.16 5.28 -8.39
C THR A 106 -4.69 5.24 -8.81
N ASP A 107 -3.86 6.11 -8.24
CA ASP A 107 -2.42 6.18 -8.51
C ASP A 107 -1.72 4.89 -8.04
N ASP A 108 -0.97 4.25 -8.93
CA ASP A 108 -0.28 2.99 -8.65
C ASP A 108 0.98 3.17 -7.80
N ASN A 109 1.41 4.41 -7.55
CA ASN A 109 2.43 4.72 -6.53
C ASN A 109 2.06 4.17 -5.13
N TRP A 110 0.76 3.99 -4.87
CA TRP A 110 0.24 3.46 -3.61
C TRP A 110 0.16 1.93 -3.55
N ARG A 111 0.50 1.22 -4.63
CA ARG A 111 0.35 -0.25 -4.72
C ARG A 111 1.12 -1.03 -3.66
N LYS A 112 2.15 -0.44 -3.06
CA LYS A 112 2.94 -1.04 -1.98
C LYS A 112 2.29 -0.93 -0.60
N TYR A 113 1.32 -0.04 -0.44
CA TYR A 113 0.62 0.19 0.84
C TYR A 113 -0.76 -0.44 0.74
N GLU A 114 -0.92 -1.59 1.39
CA GLU A 114 -2.15 -2.37 1.34
C GLU A 114 -3.00 -2.06 2.56
N PHE A 115 -4.05 -1.26 2.36
CA PHE A 115 -4.92 -0.82 3.46
C PHE A 115 -6.09 -1.74 3.65
N SER A 116 -6.34 -2.07 4.90
CA SER A 116 -7.58 -2.72 5.31
C SER A 116 -8.06 -2.14 6.63
N LYS A 117 -9.32 -2.36 6.95
CA LYS A 117 -9.92 -1.94 8.21
C LYS A 117 -10.83 -3.02 8.76
N SER A 118 -10.98 -3.02 10.07
CA SER A 118 -11.99 -3.80 10.78
C SER A 118 -12.54 -2.92 11.89
N GLU A 119 -13.84 -2.61 11.84
CA GLU A 119 -14.42 -1.53 12.64
C GLU A 119 -13.71 -0.19 12.35
N ASP A 120 -13.18 0.46 13.39
CA ASP A 120 -12.43 1.71 13.30
C ASP A 120 -10.91 1.48 13.21
N GLU A 121 -10.45 0.24 13.39
CA GLU A 121 -9.02 -0.07 13.38
C GLU A 121 -8.53 -0.18 11.94
N VAL A 122 -7.49 0.57 11.61
CA VAL A 122 -6.84 0.53 10.29
C VAL A 122 -5.62 -0.36 10.35
N PHE A 123 -5.40 -1.12 9.29
CA PHE A 123 -4.27 -2.00 9.09
C PHE A 123 -3.54 -1.65 7.79
N VAL A 124 -2.21 -1.76 7.82
CA VAL A 124 -1.36 -1.63 6.63
C VAL A 124 -0.48 -2.86 6.52
N GLY A 125 -0.65 -3.61 5.43
CA GLY A 125 0.03 -4.89 5.24
C GLY A 125 -0.20 -5.86 6.40
N GLY A 126 -1.44 -5.88 6.92
CA GLY A 126 -1.86 -6.73 8.05
C GLY A 126 -1.39 -6.28 9.44
N LYS A 127 -0.71 -5.14 9.57
CA LYS A 127 -0.30 -4.58 10.87
C LYS A 127 -1.23 -3.45 11.31
N PRO A 128 -1.76 -3.47 12.55
CA PRO A 128 -2.61 -2.41 13.06
C PRO A 128 -1.83 -1.10 13.16
N ILE A 129 -2.48 0.00 12.80
CA ILE A 129 -1.96 1.37 12.92
C ILE A 129 -2.95 2.28 13.68
N GLY A 130 -3.90 1.70 14.40
CA GLY A 130 -4.83 2.43 15.23
C GLY A 130 -6.04 2.97 14.47
N LYS A 131 -6.83 3.73 15.22
CA LYS A 131 -8.04 4.41 14.75
C LYS A 131 -7.67 5.73 14.11
N ILE A 132 -7.36 5.70 12.82
CA ILE A 132 -6.97 6.88 12.05
C ILE A 132 -7.89 7.12 10.85
N ASP A 133 -8.15 8.39 10.54
CA ASP A 133 -8.81 8.79 9.30
C ASP A 133 -7.76 9.12 8.24
N LEU A 134 -7.45 8.14 7.39
CA LEU A 134 -6.46 8.30 6.32
C LEU A 134 -6.85 9.34 5.26
N ASN A 135 -8.10 9.81 5.21
CA ASN A 135 -8.47 10.91 4.32
C ASN A 135 -7.86 12.25 4.78
N GLN A 136 -7.45 12.34 6.05
CA GLN A 136 -6.77 13.52 6.60
C GLN A 136 -5.23 13.42 6.50
N PHE A 137 -4.71 12.25 6.08
CA PHE A 137 -3.28 12.07 5.92
C PHE A 137 -2.79 12.85 4.69
N THR A 138 -1.86 13.77 4.91
CA THR A 138 -1.26 14.59 3.85
C THR A 138 0.20 14.20 3.67
N PRO A 139 0.56 13.48 2.59
CA PRO A 139 1.95 13.13 2.31
C PRO A 139 2.83 14.38 2.19
N LEU A 140 4.00 14.35 2.80
CA LEU A 140 5.01 15.39 2.60
C LEU A 140 5.62 15.22 1.21
N LYS A 141 5.85 16.34 0.55
CA LYS A 141 6.55 16.38 -0.75
C LYS A 141 8.02 16.70 -0.51
N PRO A 142 8.95 16.01 -1.18
CA PRO A 142 10.36 16.34 -1.09
C PRO A 142 10.62 17.72 -1.68
N VAL A 143 11.45 18.50 -1.01
CA VAL A 143 12.01 19.74 -1.54
C VAL A 143 13.44 19.48 -1.99
N ARG A 144 13.81 20.02 -3.16
CA ARG A 144 15.17 19.87 -3.71
C ARG A 144 16.18 20.66 -2.89
N CYS A 145 15.90 21.91 -2.57
CA CYS A 145 16.80 22.78 -1.83
C CYS A 145 16.13 23.13 -0.50
N PRO A 146 16.58 22.56 0.63
CA PRO A 146 15.93 22.74 1.93
C PRO A 146 16.13 24.14 2.54
N GLU A 147 17.12 24.91 2.05
CA GLU A 147 17.46 26.23 2.58
C GLU A 147 17.72 26.19 4.10
N HIS A 148 17.27 27.21 4.85
CA HIS A 148 17.38 27.29 6.31
C HIS A 148 18.80 27.06 6.85
N GLY A 149 19.82 27.55 6.11
CA GLY A 149 21.23 27.45 6.47
C GLY A 149 21.98 26.29 5.81
N LEU A 150 21.27 25.38 5.13
CA LEU A 150 21.90 24.36 4.30
C LEU A 150 22.31 24.95 2.94
N LYS A 151 23.52 24.62 2.49
CA LYS A 151 24.08 25.07 1.20
C LYS A 151 23.84 24.04 0.10
N THR A 152 23.75 22.77 0.47
CA THR A 152 23.65 21.66 -0.49
C THR A 152 22.19 21.32 -0.78
N CYS A 153 21.84 21.30 -2.07
CA CYS A 153 20.55 20.79 -2.52
C CYS A 153 20.57 19.26 -2.66
N ALA A 154 19.46 18.65 -2.24
CA ALA A 154 19.20 17.24 -2.39
C ALA A 154 18.92 16.83 -3.84
N TYR A 155 19.10 15.54 -4.14
CA TYR A 155 19.00 15.00 -5.49
C TYR A 155 17.56 14.86 -5.99
N VAL A 156 16.62 14.51 -5.10
CA VAL A 156 15.25 14.16 -5.48
C VAL A 156 14.34 15.39 -5.44
N PRO A 157 13.83 15.87 -6.60
CA PRO A 157 13.17 17.16 -6.68
C PRO A 157 11.66 17.10 -6.39
N ASP A 158 11.02 15.94 -6.51
CA ASP A 158 9.57 15.77 -6.47
C ASP A 158 9.15 14.35 -6.07
N MET A 159 7.83 14.17 -5.89
CA MET A 159 7.22 12.90 -5.51
C MET A 159 7.37 11.81 -6.58
N GLU A 160 7.35 12.17 -7.86
CA GLU A 160 7.45 11.19 -8.95
C GLU A 160 8.85 10.55 -8.96
N SER A 161 9.87 11.38 -8.82
CA SER A 161 11.26 10.96 -8.66
C SER A 161 11.44 10.13 -7.38
N PHE A 162 10.79 10.54 -6.29
CA PHE A 162 10.80 9.82 -5.02
C PHE A 162 10.23 8.40 -5.15
N PHE A 163 9.11 8.24 -5.84
CA PHE A 163 8.51 6.92 -6.08
C PHE A 163 9.31 6.07 -7.07
N THR A 164 9.83 6.68 -8.14
CA THR A 164 10.62 5.98 -9.15
C THR A 164 11.94 5.44 -8.59
N ALA A 165 12.56 6.16 -7.65
CA ALA A 165 13.72 5.68 -6.90
C ALA A 165 13.38 4.58 -5.88
N GLY A 166 12.13 4.10 -5.85
CA GLY A 166 11.67 3.04 -4.96
C GLY A 166 11.59 3.48 -3.51
N ASN A 167 11.44 4.78 -3.24
CA ASN A 167 11.29 5.41 -1.93
C ASN A 167 12.26 4.88 -0.84
N TRP A 168 13.46 4.45 -1.27
CA TRP A 168 14.48 3.76 -0.46
C TRP A 168 13.91 2.63 0.42
N GLY A 169 12.87 1.97 -0.08
CA GLY A 169 12.31 0.74 0.46
C GLY A 169 11.66 0.85 1.84
N SER A 170 11.11 2.00 2.27
CA SER A 170 10.73 2.11 3.69
C SER A 170 9.47 2.90 4.06
N GLY A 171 8.87 3.72 3.20
CA GLY A 171 7.64 4.41 3.58
C GLY A 171 7.40 5.79 2.99
N ILE A 172 6.38 6.48 3.51
CA ILE A 172 5.98 7.85 3.17
C ILE A 172 5.79 8.62 4.48
N LEU A 173 6.45 9.78 4.60
CA LEU A 173 6.14 10.74 5.66
C LEU A 173 4.90 11.54 5.28
N GLY A 174 4.02 11.77 6.24
CA GLY A 174 2.88 12.65 6.06
C GLY A 174 2.32 13.15 7.37
N LYS A 175 1.59 14.26 7.28
CA LYS A 175 0.93 14.91 8.40
C LYS A 175 -0.44 14.28 8.65
N LEU A 176 -0.79 14.09 9.92
CA LEU A 176 -2.15 13.78 10.37
C LEU A 176 -2.47 14.64 11.59
N GLY A 177 -3.29 15.68 11.41
CA GLY A 177 -3.55 16.66 12.48
C GLY A 177 -2.27 17.35 12.94
N ASN A 178 -1.92 17.23 14.22
CA ASN A 178 -0.69 17.78 14.80
C ASN A 178 0.48 16.78 14.80
N ASP A 179 0.24 15.57 14.33
CA ASP A 179 1.24 14.50 14.35
C ASP A 179 1.84 14.28 12.97
N LEU A 180 3.05 13.75 12.98
CA LEU A 180 3.68 13.22 11.79
C LEU A 180 3.63 11.69 11.84
N ILE A 181 3.27 11.08 10.71
CA ILE A 181 3.22 9.63 10.56
C ILE A 181 4.20 9.23 9.46
N PHE A 182 5.00 8.21 9.74
CA PHE A 182 5.75 7.50 8.73
C PHE A 182 5.03 6.19 8.38
N LEU A 183 4.34 6.20 7.26
CA LEU A 183 3.59 5.06 6.74
C LEU A 183 4.55 4.08 6.08
N ARG A 184 4.52 2.80 6.46
CA ARG A 184 5.38 1.73 5.92
C ARG A 184 4.54 0.71 5.16
N GLU A 185 5.18 -0.21 4.42
CA GLU A 185 4.48 -1.32 3.75
C GLU A 185 3.76 -2.25 4.76
N HIS A 186 4.30 -2.34 5.99
CA HIS A 186 3.77 -3.15 7.08
C HIS A 186 3.69 -2.35 8.39
N GLY A 187 2.72 -1.44 8.47
CA GLY A 187 2.44 -0.63 9.66
C GLY A 187 2.85 0.83 9.50
N ALA A 188 3.00 1.54 10.62
CA ALA A 188 3.37 2.94 10.65
C ALA A 188 4.15 3.28 11.92
N ASP A 189 4.94 4.35 11.88
CA ASP A 189 5.57 4.97 13.06
C ASP A 189 4.99 6.37 13.28
N TYR A 190 4.83 6.76 14.54
CA TYR A 190 4.15 7.98 14.95
C TYR A 190 5.12 8.93 15.65
N PHE A 191 5.06 10.20 15.29
CA PHE A 191 5.82 11.28 15.91
C PHE A 191 4.84 12.35 16.40
N GLN A 192 4.46 12.21 17.66
CA GLN A 192 3.45 13.06 18.30
C GLN A 192 3.89 14.52 18.34
N GLY A 193 3.00 15.42 17.92
CA GLY A 193 3.24 16.86 17.93
C GLY A 193 4.31 17.35 16.94
N MET A 194 4.85 16.48 16.09
CA MET A 194 5.96 16.83 15.20
C MET A 194 5.51 17.47 13.88
N ALA A 195 4.21 17.67 13.66
CA ALA A 195 3.76 18.43 12.51
C ALA A 195 3.80 19.93 12.78
N SER A 196 4.48 20.69 11.91
CA SER A 196 4.48 22.15 11.91
C SER A 196 3.95 22.69 10.57
N PRO A 197 3.47 23.95 10.49
CA PRO A 197 2.99 24.54 9.24
C PRO A 197 4.06 24.70 8.16
N ASP A 198 5.32 24.89 8.58
CA ASP A 198 6.50 25.10 7.75
C ASP A 198 7.28 23.81 7.48
N MET A 199 6.75 22.65 7.88
CA MET A 199 7.48 21.39 7.74
C MET A 199 7.63 20.96 6.29
N PHE A 200 8.76 20.34 5.97
CA PHE A 200 8.99 19.70 4.68
C PHE A 200 9.96 18.54 4.83
N MET A 201 9.93 17.62 3.87
CA MET A 201 10.92 16.56 3.76
C MET A 201 11.90 16.88 2.64
N PHE A 202 13.11 16.33 2.71
CA PHE A 202 14.06 16.31 1.61
C PHE A 202 14.84 15.02 1.68
N VAL A 203 15.29 14.53 0.52
CA VAL A 203 15.75 13.16 0.44
C VAL A 203 16.94 13.01 -0.48
N THR A 204 17.82 12.12 -0.05
CA THR A 204 19.13 11.84 -0.63
C THR A 204 19.15 10.39 -1.06
N SER A 205 20.18 9.97 -1.79
CA SER A 205 20.30 8.56 -2.22
C SER A 205 20.34 7.54 -1.07
N LYS A 206 20.49 7.98 0.19
CA LYS A 206 20.66 7.11 1.37
C LYS A 206 19.70 7.39 2.53
N LYS A 207 19.27 8.65 2.70
CA LYS A 207 18.63 9.14 3.92
C LYS A 207 17.45 10.05 3.62
N ILE A 208 16.41 9.94 4.45
CA ILE A 208 15.24 10.83 4.50
C ILE A 208 15.44 11.81 5.64
N TYR A 209 15.26 13.10 5.33
CA TYR A 209 15.33 14.18 6.30
C TYR A 209 14.00 14.92 6.38
N LEU A 210 13.80 15.57 7.52
CA LEU A 210 12.62 16.35 7.84
C LEU A 210 13.08 17.67 8.48
N TYR A 211 12.51 18.77 8.03
CA TYR A 211 12.51 20.02 8.79
C TYR A 211 11.15 20.20 9.45
N THR A 212 11.13 20.46 10.75
CA THR A 212 9.91 20.79 11.51
C THR A 212 10.27 21.55 12.78
N HIS A 213 9.40 22.45 13.23
CA HIS A 213 9.62 23.26 14.43
C HIS A 213 11.00 23.94 14.50
N GLY A 214 11.50 24.45 13.37
CA GLY A 214 12.80 25.12 13.32
C GLY A 214 14.02 24.21 13.35
N THR A 215 13.84 22.88 13.31
CA THR A 215 14.92 21.90 13.49
C THR A 215 14.95 20.87 12.37
N PHE A 216 16.15 20.51 11.94
CA PHE A 216 16.38 19.42 11.00
C PHE A 216 16.56 18.07 11.72
N TYR A 217 15.88 17.05 11.19
CA TYR A 217 15.92 15.68 11.66
C TYR A 217 16.27 14.71 10.53
N GLU A 218 16.95 13.63 10.89
CA GLU A 218 17.09 12.43 10.06
C GLU A 218 16.06 11.38 10.52
N LEU A 219 15.39 10.73 9.56
CA LEU A 219 14.57 9.56 9.82
C LEU A 219 15.46 8.30 9.90
N ALA A 220 15.93 7.99 11.10
CA ALA A 220 16.87 6.90 11.35
C ALA A 220 16.16 5.58 11.68
N ALA A 221 16.89 4.46 11.55
CA ALA A 221 16.45 3.18 12.10
C ALA A 221 16.54 3.20 13.64
N GLY A 222 15.45 2.84 14.32
CA GLY A 222 15.50 2.50 15.72
C GLY A 222 16.17 1.14 15.95
N SER A 223 16.64 0.90 17.17
CA SER A 223 17.08 -0.41 17.66
C SER A 223 16.29 -0.69 18.94
N PRO A 224 15.75 -1.90 19.17
CA PRO A 224 15.94 -3.18 18.46
C PRO A 224 14.87 -3.51 17.40
N SER A 225 13.85 -2.66 17.21
CA SER A 225 12.78 -2.83 16.22
C SER A 225 13.07 -2.09 14.92
N SER A 226 12.57 -2.60 13.79
CA SER A 226 12.57 -1.92 12.48
C SER A 226 11.70 -0.65 12.41
N THR A 227 11.38 -0.06 13.56
CA THR A 227 10.68 1.23 13.73
C THR A 227 11.60 2.38 13.32
N ARG A 228 11.04 3.46 12.79
CA ARG A 228 11.79 4.68 12.55
C ARG A 228 11.71 5.64 13.73
N ILE A 229 12.80 6.38 13.94
CA ILE A 229 12.92 7.45 14.91
C ILE A 229 13.40 8.73 14.22
N LEU A 230 13.04 9.90 14.75
CA LEU A 230 13.64 11.16 14.35
C LEU A 230 14.81 11.47 15.27
N VAL A 231 15.99 11.63 14.69
CA VAL A 231 17.19 12.08 15.40
C VAL A 231 17.62 13.42 14.84
N PRO A 232 18.23 14.31 15.65
CA PRO A 232 18.80 15.56 15.12
C PRO A 232 19.73 15.26 13.94
N MET A 233 19.55 16.02 12.87
CA MET A 233 20.37 15.87 11.67
C MET A 233 21.82 16.29 11.93
N ASP A 234 22.76 15.47 11.48
CA ASP A 234 24.16 15.86 11.38
C ASP A 234 24.35 16.71 10.11
N VAL A 235 24.38 18.03 10.30
CA VAL A 235 24.49 19.02 9.21
C VAL A 235 25.82 18.92 8.50
N ASP A 236 26.92 18.74 9.23
CA ASP A 236 28.26 18.62 8.64
C ASP A 236 28.36 17.35 7.80
N TYR A 237 27.80 16.23 8.29
CA TYR A 237 27.72 15.02 7.48
C TYR A 237 26.93 15.25 6.19
N TYR A 238 25.75 15.87 6.27
CA TYR A 238 24.95 16.17 5.08
C TYR A 238 25.71 17.05 4.09
N GLU A 239 26.27 18.19 4.51
CA GLU A 239 26.93 19.12 3.59
C GLU A 239 28.15 18.52 2.86
N ASN A 240 28.71 17.41 3.36
CA ASN A 240 29.90 16.78 2.80
C ASN A 240 29.67 15.42 2.12
N ASN A 241 28.44 14.86 2.15
CA ASN A 241 28.20 13.45 1.73
C ASN A 241 26.97 13.23 0.83
N ILE A 242 26.47 14.28 0.18
CA ILE A 242 25.25 14.26 -0.66
C ILE A 242 25.57 14.00 -2.12
#